data_AF-A0A1U9MJR3-F1
#
_entry.id   AF-A0A1U9MJR3-F1
#
_cell.length_a   1.000
_cell.length_b   1.000
_cell.length_c   1.000
_cell.angle_alpha   90.00
_cell.angle_beta   90.00
_cell.angle_gamma   90.00
#
_symmetry.space_group_name_H-M   'P 1'
#
loop_
_entity.id
_entity.type
_entity.pdbx_description
1 polymer ?
#
loop_
_entity_poly.entity_id
_entity_poly.type
_entity_poly.pdbx_seq_one_letter_code
_entity_poly.pdbx_strand_id
1 'polypeptide(L)'
;MPKLIWAIPILLCFCGCVSLYKFSPELQSKWQGHDISEMNARLGTGEIATKDNGERYYYWRRVMHHQTNGMTKMGSCELRVFVDNHDRILRLDNYTQGMNCIFYTGLLK
;
A
#
# COMPACT_ATOMS: atom_id res chain seq x y z
N MET A 1 -40.00 5.19 -31.29
CA MET A 1 -39.06 4.10 -30.91
C MET A 1 -37.66 4.48 -31.38
N PRO A 2 -36.74 4.86 -30.49
CA PRO A 2 -35.32 4.71 -30.75
C PRO A 2 -34.76 3.57 -29.89
N LYS A 3 -34.30 2.52 -30.59
CA LYS A 3 -33.42 1.48 -30.05
C LYS A 3 -32.07 2.15 -29.81
N LEU A 4 -31.78 2.51 -28.56
CA LEU A 4 -30.48 3.07 -28.17
C LEU A 4 -29.77 2.11 -27.22
N ILE A 5 -28.72 1.51 -27.75
CA ILE A 5 -27.47 1.18 -27.07
C ILE A 5 -27.55 -0.01 -26.09
N TRP A 6 -27.59 -1.19 -26.71
CA TRP A 6 -26.82 -2.34 -26.23
C TRP A 6 -25.32 -2.01 -26.32
N ALA A 7 -24.68 -1.59 -25.23
CA ALA A 7 -23.21 -1.68 -25.07
C ALA A 7 -22.74 -1.17 -23.69
N ILE A 8 -23.18 -1.74 -22.57
CA ILE A 8 -22.40 -1.61 -21.33
C ILE A 8 -22.40 -2.94 -20.53
N PRO A 9 -21.67 -3.98 -20.98
CA PRO A 9 -21.19 -5.00 -20.04
C PRO A 9 -19.66 -5.11 -20.00
N ILE A 10 -18.92 -4.04 -20.37
CA ILE A 10 -17.45 -4.07 -20.43
C ILE A 10 -16.79 -3.28 -19.29
N LEU A 11 -17.57 -2.64 -18.40
CA LEU A 11 -17.02 -1.82 -17.31
C LEU A 11 -16.71 -2.58 -16.01
N LEU A 12 -16.64 -3.92 -16.05
CA LEU A 12 -16.41 -4.76 -14.86
C LEU A 12 -15.09 -5.57 -14.88
N CYS A 13 -14.20 -5.39 -15.86
CA CYS A 13 -13.00 -6.24 -16.00
C CYS A 13 -11.67 -5.62 -15.54
N PHE A 14 -11.63 -4.41 -14.95
CA PHE A 14 -10.38 -3.78 -14.51
C PHE A 14 -10.34 -3.31 -13.05
N CYS A 15 -11.23 -3.81 -12.20
CA CYS A 15 -11.00 -3.71 -10.75
C CYS A 15 -10.02 -4.83 -10.36
N GLY A 16 -8.73 -4.62 -10.63
CA GLY A 16 -7.69 -5.39 -9.96
C GLY A 16 -7.92 -5.23 -8.47
N CYS A 17 -8.43 -6.27 -7.81
CA CYS A 17 -8.72 -6.25 -6.39
C CYS A 17 -7.44 -5.87 -5.65
N VAL A 18 -7.36 -4.60 -5.21
CA VAL A 18 -6.37 -4.16 -4.25
C VAL A 18 -6.75 -4.86 -2.95
N SER A 19 -6.16 -6.03 -2.72
CA SER A 19 -6.34 -6.74 -1.46
C SER A 19 -5.61 -5.93 -0.38
N LEU A 20 -6.38 -5.19 0.41
CA LEU A 20 -5.91 -4.54 1.63
C LEU A 20 -5.52 -5.62 2.63
N TYR A 21 -4.24 -5.97 2.66
CA TYR A 21 -3.71 -6.99 3.56
C TYR A 21 -3.33 -6.32 4.89
N LYS A 22 -4.29 -5.98 5.74
CA LYS A 22 -3.98 -5.25 6.99
C LYS A 22 -2.85 -5.91 7.78
N PHE A 23 -1.88 -5.11 8.26
CA PHE A 23 -0.84 -5.60 9.16
C PHE A 23 -1.46 -6.25 10.40
N SER A 24 -0.72 -7.17 11.04
CA SER A 24 -1.22 -7.80 12.26
C SER A 24 -1.46 -6.72 13.33
N PRO A 25 -2.52 -6.86 14.15
CA PRO A 25 -2.78 -5.93 15.24
C PRO A 25 -1.59 -5.75 16.18
N GLU A 26 -0.80 -6.80 16.38
CA GLU A 26 0.45 -6.78 17.16
C GLU A 26 1.50 -5.85 16.56
N LEU A 27 1.72 -5.91 15.24
CA LEU A 27 2.69 -5.03 14.58
C LEU A 27 2.20 -3.57 14.62
N GLN A 28 0.90 -3.38 14.43
CA GLN A 28 0.24 -2.09 14.52
C GLN A 28 0.43 -1.46 15.91
N SER A 29 0.17 -2.20 16.99
CA SER A 29 0.34 -1.71 18.36
C SER A 29 1.81 -1.46 18.72
N LYS A 30 2.72 -2.27 18.18
CA LYS A 30 4.16 -2.13 18.44
C LYS A 30 4.71 -0.80 17.95
N TRP A 31 4.22 -0.30 16.81
CA TRP A 31 4.75 0.90 16.17
C TRP A 31 3.91 2.15 16.44
N GLN A 32 2.68 2.01 16.92
CA GLN A 32 1.83 3.15 17.25
C GLN A 32 2.49 4.04 18.32
N GLY A 33 2.53 5.34 18.09
CA GLY A 33 3.14 6.34 18.97
C GLY A 33 4.66 6.50 18.82
N HIS A 34 5.33 5.60 18.09
CA HIS A 34 6.75 5.76 17.79
C HIS A 34 7.00 6.92 16.83
N ASP A 35 8.21 7.47 16.88
CA ASP A 35 8.63 8.49 15.92
C ASP A 35 8.94 7.86 14.56
N ILE A 36 8.57 8.52 13.46
CA ILE A 36 8.85 7.99 12.12
C ILE A 36 10.36 7.80 11.85
N SER A 37 11.22 8.56 12.52
CA SER A 37 12.68 8.42 12.41
C SER A 37 13.16 7.02 12.80
N GLU A 38 12.53 6.36 13.77
CA GLU A 38 12.84 4.98 14.16
C GLU A 38 12.56 4.00 13.04
N MET A 39 11.47 4.24 12.28
CA MET A 39 11.13 3.41 11.14
C MET A 39 12.03 3.69 9.93
N ASN A 40 12.35 4.96 9.68
CA ASN A 40 13.31 5.36 8.66
C ASN A 40 14.70 4.73 8.91
N ALA A 41 15.13 4.59 10.16
CA ALA A 41 16.38 3.92 10.51
C ALA A 41 16.38 2.42 10.13
N ARG A 42 15.20 1.77 10.06
CA ARG A 42 15.07 0.35 9.69
C ARG A 42 14.81 0.13 8.21
N LEU A 43 14.01 0.98 7.59
CA LEU A 43 13.52 0.80 6.22
C LEU A 43 14.25 1.69 5.19
N GLY A 44 15.09 2.61 5.66
CA GLY A 44 15.55 3.76 4.87
C GLY A 44 14.51 4.88 4.85
N THR A 45 14.89 6.04 4.32
CA THR A 45 14.01 7.21 4.23
C THR A 45 12.78 6.92 3.36
N GLY A 46 11.59 7.00 3.95
CA GLY A 46 10.32 6.91 3.23
C GLY A 46 9.99 8.18 2.45
N GLU A 47 9.21 8.03 1.39
CA GLU A 47 8.64 9.16 0.65
C GLU A 47 7.44 9.74 1.40
N ILE A 48 7.21 11.04 1.32
CA ILE A 48 6.12 11.72 2.05
C ILE A 48 4.98 12.04 1.09
N ALA A 49 3.76 11.77 1.51
CA ALA A 49 2.56 12.17 0.79
C ALA A 49 1.45 12.61 1.76
N THR A 50 0.43 13.23 1.20
CA THR A 50 -0.76 13.69 1.94
C THR A 50 -2.00 13.29 1.14
N LYS A 51 -2.98 12.71 1.82
CA LYS A 51 -4.28 12.39 1.22
C LYS A 51 -5.13 13.64 1.05
N ASP A 52 -6.17 13.53 0.23
CA ASP A 52 -7.16 14.59 0.01
C ASP A 52 -7.86 15.05 1.31
N ASN A 53 -7.97 14.15 2.30
CA ASN A 53 -8.53 14.46 3.62
C ASN A 53 -7.51 15.11 4.60
N GLY A 54 -6.31 15.43 4.14
CA GLY A 54 -5.24 16.05 4.93
C GLY A 54 -4.40 15.07 5.74
N GLU A 55 -4.68 13.75 5.71
CA GLU A 55 -3.84 12.77 6.42
C GLU A 55 -2.44 12.69 5.78
N ARG A 56 -1.41 12.98 6.58
CA ARG A 56 0.00 12.83 6.20
C ARG A 56 0.46 11.39 6.41
N TYR A 57 1.25 10.88 5.48
CA TYR A 57 1.85 9.55 5.61
C TYR A 57 3.20 9.46 4.90
N TYR A 58 4.05 8.58 5.43
CA TYR A 58 5.27 8.13 4.77
C TYR A 58 4.98 6.83 4.04
N TYR A 59 5.63 6.58 2.91
CA TYR A 59 5.48 5.34 2.18
C TYR A 59 6.78 4.77 1.63
N TRP A 60 6.80 3.44 1.52
CA TRP A 60 7.86 2.68 0.88
C TRP A 60 7.23 1.74 -0.14
N ARG A 61 7.52 1.97 -1.41
CA ARG A 61 6.98 1.17 -2.50
C ARG A 61 8.05 0.26 -3.09
N ARG A 62 7.70 -1.01 -3.29
CA ARG A 62 8.47 -1.97 -4.07
C ARG A 62 7.66 -2.41 -5.26
N VAL A 63 8.34 -2.55 -6.39
CA VAL A 63 7.80 -3.08 -7.64
C VAL A 63 8.65 -4.26 -8.04
N MET A 64 8.01 -5.37 -8.41
CA MET A 64 8.67 -6.53 -8.99
C MET A 64 8.06 -6.83 -10.34
N HIS A 65 8.93 -7.20 -11.28
CA HIS A 65 8.54 -7.71 -12.58
C HIS A 65 8.79 -9.21 -12.56
N HIS A 66 7.72 -10.00 -12.71
CA HIS A 66 7.82 -11.44 -12.81
C HIS A 66 7.46 -11.87 -14.22
N GLN A 67 8.35 -12.62 -14.88
CA GLN A 67 8.07 -13.22 -16.17
C GLN A 67 7.43 -14.59 -15.96
N THR A 68 6.26 -14.80 -16.56
CA THR A 68 5.59 -16.11 -16.59
C THR A 68 5.07 -16.35 -18.00
N ASN A 69 5.48 -17.46 -18.63
CA ASN A 69 5.06 -17.87 -19.97
C ASN A 69 5.17 -16.75 -21.03
N GLY A 70 6.28 -16.01 -21.04
CA GLY A 70 6.53 -14.92 -22.00
C GLY A 70 5.79 -13.61 -21.73
N MET A 71 4.91 -13.55 -20.71
CA MET A 71 4.27 -12.32 -20.26
C MET A 71 4.96 -11.76 -19.03
N THR A 72 5.19 -10.44 -19.01
CA THR A 72 5.68 -9.73 -17.81
C THR A 72 4.48 -9.34 -16.95
N LYS A 73 4.34 -9.95 -15.78
CA LYS A 73 3.41 -9.50 -14.75
C LYS A 73 4.13 -8.52 -13.82
N MET A 74 3.51 -7.36 -13.60
CA MET A 74 3.99 -6.39 -12.63
C MET A 74 3.26 -6.61 -11.30
N GLY A 75 4.03 -6.75 -10.23
CA GLY A 75 3.54 -6.76 -8.86
C GLY A 75 4.08 -5.56 -8.09
N SER A 76 3.29 -4.99 -7.18
CA SER A 76 3.78 -3.97 -6.25
C SER A 76 3.22 -4.15 -4.84
N CYS A 77 4.01 -3.70 -3.88
CA CYS A 77 3.67 -3.65 -2.47
C CYS A 77 4.11 -2.27 -1.97
N GLU A 78 3.22 -1.59 -1.27
CA GLU A 78 3.49 -0.31 -0.65
C GLU A 78 3.10 -0.38 0.83
N LEU A 79 4.04 -0.06 1.72
CA LEU A 79 3.77 0.24 3.12
C LEU A 79 3.45 1.73 3.22
N ARG A 80 2.34 2.08 3.86
CA ARG A 80 2.01 3.46 4.23
C ARG A 80 1.94 3.60 5.74
N VAL A 81 2.55 4.63 6.27
CA VAL A 81 2.62 4.91 7.70
C VAL A 81 2.08 6.29 7.93
N PHE A 82 0.86 6.34 8.45
CA PHE A 82 0.16 7.58 8.76
C PHE A 82 0.71 8.14 10.06
N VAL A 83 0.91 9.45 10.08
CA VAL A 83 1.51 10.16 11.20
C VAL A 83 0.65 11.33 11.65
N ASP A 84 0.83 11.74 12.90
CA ASP A 84 0.28 13.00 13.41
C ASP A 84 1.15 14.22 13.03
N ASN A 85 0.81 15.38 13.59
CA ASN A 85 1.53 16.63 13.32
C ASN A 85 2.94 16.66 13.93
N HIS A 86 3.30 15.72 14.80
CA HIS A 86 4.61 15.57 15.42
C HIS A 86 5.38 14.37 14.86
N ASP A 87 4.99 13.89 13.67
CA ASP A 87 5.56 12.72 13.00
C ASP A 87 5.52 11.42 13.85
N ARG A 88 4.53 11.31 14.74
CA ARG A 88 4.26 10.08 15.50
C ARG A 88 3.33 9.16 14.74
N ILE A 89 3.66 7.88 14.73
CA ILE A 89 2.94 6.86 13.96
C ILE A 89 1.54 6.65 14.55
N LEU A 90 0.53 6.85 13.72
CA LEU A 90 -0.87 6.59 14.04
C LEU A 90 -1.30 5.21 13.56
N ARG A 91 -0.94 4.86 12.31
CA ARG A 91 -1.29 3.57 11.71
C ARG A 91 -0.44 3.17 10.53
N LEU A 92 -0.41 1.85 10.31
CA LEU A 92 0.28 1.20 9.22
C LEU A 92 -0.76 0.55 8.31
N ASP A 93 -0.81 1.01 7.07
CA ASP A 93 -1.59 0.36 6.01
C ASP A 93 -0.62 -0.28 5.02
N ASN A 94 -1.09 -1.28 4.27
CA ASN A 94 -0.39 -1.72 3.09
C ASN A 94 -1.31 -1.81 1.87
N TYR A 95 -0.69 -1.69 0.71
CA TYR A 95 -1.35 -1.75 -0.57
C TYR A 95 -0.61 -2.75 -1.43
N THR A 96 -1.32 -3.80 -1.83
CA THR A 96 -0.77 -4.86 -2.66
C THR A 96 -1.45 -4.87 -4.01
N GLN A 97 -0.64 -5.07 -5.05
CA GLN A 97 -1.12 -5.33 -6.40
C GLN A 97 -0.29 -6.50 -6.93
N GLY A 98 -0.81 -7.72 -6.83
CA GLY A 98 -0.12 -8.91 -7.31
C GLY A 98 1.20 -9.26 -6.60
N MET A 99 1.54 -8.61 -5.48
CA MET A 99 2.73 -8.89 -4.67
C MET A 99 2.45 -8.67 -3.17
N ASN A 100 2.87 -9.60 -2.31
CA ASN A 100 2.66 -9.47 -0.87
C ASN A 100 3.65 -8.49 -0.21
N CYS A 101 3.29 -7.98 0.97
CA CYS A 101 4.14 -7.07 1.74
C CYS A 101 4.93 -7.75 2.86
N ILE A 102 5.17 -9.07 2.75
CA ILE A 102 5.80 -9.85 3.83
C ILE A 102 7.21 -9.36 4.19
N PHE A 103 7.91 -8.79 3.21
CA PHE A 103 9.22 -8.18 3.41
C PHE A 103 9.21 -7.10 4.49
N TYR A 104 8.23 -6.18 4.46
CA TYR A 104 8.12 -5.13 5.47
C TYR A 104 7.75 -5.70 6.84
N THR A 105 6.89 -6.72 6.89
CA THR A 105 6.61 -7.43 8.15
C THR A 105 7.89 -8.01 8.76
N GLY A 106 8.81 -8.54 7.95
CA GLY A 106 10.09 -9.05 8.41
C GLY A 106 11.01 -7.97 8.98
N LEU A 107 11.09 -6.80 8.33
CA LEU A 107 11.94 -5.68 8.78
C LEU A 107 11.40 -4.96 10.03
N LEU A 108 10.09 -5.00 10.24
CA LEU A 108 9.41 -4.30 11.34
C LEU A 108 9.16 -5.18 12.58
N LYS A 109 9.43 -6.49 12.50
CA LYS A 109 9.47 -7.39 13.66
C LYS A 109 10.57 -7.01 14.65
#